data_AF-A0A847M652-F1
#
_entry.id   AF-A0A847M652-F1
#
_cell.length_a   1.000
_cell.length_b   1.000
_cell.length_c   1.000
_cell.angle_alpha   90.00
_cell.angle_beta   90.00
_cell.angle_gamma   90.00
#
_symmetry.space_group_name_H-M   'P 1'
#
loop_
_entity.id
_entity.type
_entity.pdbx_description
1 polymer ?
#
loop_
_entity_poly.entity_id
_entity_poly.type
_entity_poly.pdbx_seq_one_letter_code
_entity_poly.pdbx_strand_id
1 'polypeptide(L)' 'MSEPSCNSNWAATHGEPCITLRPHHLMCLFCLKGGGNPPDREEWKLDEALEAIEQDRNLMITLQTAFNSMGGPSNQPT' A
#
# COMPACT_ATOMS: atom_id res chain seq x y z
N MET A 1 -7.29 -16.03 4.61
CA MET A 1 -7.56 -14.98 3.62
C MET A 1 -8.13 -13.80 4.37
N SER A 2 -7.30 -12.79 4.64
CA SER A 2 -7.74 -11.54 5.26
C SER A 2 -8.22 -10.64 4.12
N GLU A 3 -9.46 -10.17 4.16
CA GLU A 3 -10.00 -9.30 3.12
C GLU A 3 -9.22 -7.97 3.06
N PRO A 4 -8.79 -7.51 1.86
CA PRO A 4 -8.19 -6.20 1.70
C PRO A 4 -9.28 -5.14 1.87
N SER A 5 -9.47 -4.65 3.11
CA SER A 5 -10.45 -3.61 3.41
C SER A 5 -9.76 -2.31 3.83
N CYS A 6 -9.34 -1.50 2.86
CA CYS A 6 -9.15 -0.07 3.10
C CYS A 6 -10.53 0.59 3.28
N ASN A 7 -11.09 0.48 4.48
CA ASN A 7 -12.38 1.07 4.86
C ASN A 7 -12.36 2.61 4.99
N SER A 8 -11.22 3.26 4.74
CA SER A 8 -10.98 4.66 5.12
C SER A 8 -11.17 5.69 4.01
N ASN A 9 -11.39 5.30 2.74
CA ASN A 9 -11.54 6.25 1.63
C ASN A 9 -12.68 5.94 0.64
N TRP A 10 -13.88 5.63 1.15
CA TRP A 10 -15.09 5.35 0.35
C TRP A 10 -15.32 6.33 -0.80
N ALA A 11 -15.08 7.63 -0.59
CA ALA A 11 -15.32 8.65 -1.61
C ALA A 11 -14.47 8.46 -2.88
N ALA A 12 -13.26 7.92 -2.75
CA ALA A 12 -12.38 7.65 -3.87
C ALA A 12 -12.54 6.23 -4.43
N THR A 13 -12.90 5.28 -3.56
CA THR A 13 -12.95 3.85 -3.92
C THR A 13 -14.33 3.39 -4.38
N HIS A 14 -15.38 4.20 -4.16
CA HIS A 14 -16.77 3.86 -4.42
C HIS A 14 -17.23 2.52 -3.80
N GLY A 15 -16.55 2.07 -2.73
CA GLY A 15 -16.86 0.81 -2.05
C GLY A 15 -16.13 -0.41 -2.58
N GLU A 16 -15.32 -0.26 -3.61
CA GLU A 16 -14.55 -1.37 -4.14
C GLU A 16 -13.43 -1.79 -3.16
N PRO A 17 -13.16 -3.09 -3.02
CA PRO A 17 -12.05 -3.61 -2.23
C PRO A 17 -10.71 -3.01 -2.68
N CYS A 18 -9.86 -2.67 -1.71
CA CYS A 18 -8.56 -2.08 -2.02
C CYS A 18 -7.55 -2.29 -0.89
N ILE A 19 -6.28 -2.25 -1.26
CA ILE A 19 -5.15 -2.26 -0.32
C ILE A 19 -4.57 -0.86 -0.14
N THR A 20 -4.02 -0.59 1.04
CA THR A 20 -3.33 0.68 1.33
C THR A 20 -1.83 0.46 1.27
N LEU A 21 -1.12 1.27 0.49
CA LEU A 21 0.34 1.30 0.44
C LEU A 21 0.85 2.74 0.57
N ARG A 22 2.12 2.92 0.91
CA ARG A 22 2.83 4.20 0.74
C ARG A 22 3.54 4.20 -0.62
N PRO A 23 3.80 5.37 -1.22
CA PRO A 23 4.47 5.44 -2.52
C PRO A 23 5.77 4.63 -2.61
N HIS A 24 6.61 4.63 -1.56
CA HIS A 24 7.88 3.90 -1.59
C HIS A 24 7.71 2.37 -1.46
N HIS A 25 6.57 1.86 -0.95
CA HIS A 25 6.31 0.43 -0.94
C HIS A 25 6.20 -0.14 -2.35
N LEU A 26 5.75 0.64 -3.34
CA LEU A 26 5.73 0.20 -4.73
C LEU A 26 7.14 -0.18 -5.21
N MET A 27 8.15 0.60 -4.82
CA MET A 27 9.55 0.28 -5.10
C MET A 27 10.02 -0.95 -4.31
N CYS A 28 9.60 -1.07 -3.06
CA CYS A 28 9.90 -2.24 -2.23
C CYS A 28 9.36 -3.54 -2.84
N LEU A 29 8.16 -3.52 -3.44
CA LEU A 29 7.58 -4.67 -4.15
C LEU A 29 8.42 -5.08 -5.36
N PHE A 30 8.98 -4.14 -6.12
CA PHE A 30 9.92 -4.45 -7.20
C PHE A 30 11.20 -5.12 -6.67
N CYS A 31 11.76 -4.60 -5.58
CA CYS A 31 12.92 -5.22 -4.92
C CYS A 31 12.60 -6.64 -4.45
N LEU A 32 11.44 -6.85 -3.83
CA LEU A 32 10.98 -8.14 -3.33
C LEU A 32 10.82 -9.14 -4.48
N LYS A 33 10.19 -8.74 -5.58
CA LYS A 33 10.05 -9.55 -6.80
C LYS A 33 11.41 -9.93 -7.41
N GLY A 34 12.43 -9.09 -7.24
CA GLY A 34 13.81 -9.36 -7.64
C GLY A 34 14.60 -10.24 -6.68
N GLY A 35 14.01 -10.74 -5.59
CA GLY A 35 14.67 -11.55 -4.57
C GLY A 35 15.40 -10.73 -3.49
N GLY A 36 15.19 -9.41 -3.44
CA GLY A 36 15.72 -8.54 -2.39
C GLY A 36 14.90 -8.59 -1.09
N ASN A 37 15.43 -7.95 -0.04
CA ASN A 37 14.74 -7.80 1.25
C ASN A 37 14.57 -6.31 1.60
N PRO A 38 13.46 -5.67 1.21
CA PRO A 38 13.25 -4.24 1.45
C PRO A 38 12.97 -3.94 2.94
N PRO A 39 13.21 -2.69 3.39
CA PRO A 39 13.15 -2.31 4.81
C PRO A 39 11.77 -2.51 5.47
N ASP A 40 10.68 -2.41 4.71
CA ASP A 40 9.31 -2.41 5.26
C ASP A 40 8.57 -3.73 4.99
N ARG A 41 9.29 -4.78 4.58
CA ARG A 41 8.70 -6.06 4.15
C ARG A 41 7.72 -6.64 5.16
N GLU A 42 8.15 -6.74 6.41
CA GLU A 42 7.37 -7.37 7.49
C GLU A 42 6.31 -6.43 8.05
N GLU A 43 6.68 -5.19 8.37
CA GLU A 43 5.78 -4.18 8.96
C GLU A 43 4.56 -3.93 8.08
N TRP A 44 4.76 -3.88 6.75
CA TRP A 44 3.71 -3.60 5.78
C TRP A 44 3.19 -4.84 5.04
N LYS A 45 3.61 -6.04 5.47
CA LYS A 45 3.17 -7.32 4.88
C LYS A 45 3.30 -7.32 3.35
N LEU A 46 4.45 -6.88 2.84
CA LEU A 46 4.64 -6.66 1.40
C LEU A 46 4.59 -7.96 0.60
N ASP A 47 4.86 -9.11 1.21
CA ASP A 47 4.63 -10.42 0.59
C ASP A 47 3.14 -10.67 0.29
N GLU A 48 2.26 -10.41 1.26
CA GLU A 48 0.80 -10.54 1.09
C GLU A 48 0.27 -9.53 0.05
N ALA A 49 0.80 -8.30 0.06
CA ALA A 49 0.43 -7.28 -0.92
C ALA A 49 0.89 -7.66 -2.34
N LEU A 50 2.10 -8.22 -2.49
CA LEU A 50 2.59 -8.69 -3.78
C LEU A 50 1.72 -9.85 -4.29
N GLU A 51 1.44 -10.83 -3.44
CA GLU A 51 0.59 -11.97 -3.77
C GLU A 51 -0.81 -11.51 -4.22
N ALA A 52 -1.43 -10.58 -3.50
CA ALA A 52 -2.75 -10.05 -3.85
C ALA A 52 -2.76 -9.34 -5.22
N ILE A 53 -1.73 -8.52 -5.52
CA ILE A 53 -1.58 -7.85 -6.82
C ILE A 53 -1.33 -8.87 -7.94
N GLU A 54 -0.64 -9.98 -7.65
CA GLU A 54 -0.39 -11.03 -8.64
C GLU A 54 -1.64 -11.86 -8.94
N GLN A 55 -2.49 -12.10 -7.92
CA GLN A 55 -3.78 -12.78 -8.06
C GLN A 55 -4.82 -11.92 -8.79
N ASP A 56 -4.87 -10.61 -8.52
CA ASP A 56 -5.76 -9.66 -9.21
C ASP A 56 -5.01 -8.40 -9.64
N ARG A 57 -4.77 -8.29 -10.95
CA ARG A 57 -4.09 -7.13 -11.56
C ARG A 57 -4.97 -5.88 -11.61
N ASN A 58 -6.27 -6.00 -11.39
CA ASN A 58 -7.19 -4.87 -11.27
C ASN A 58 -7.40 -4.45 -9.81
N LEU A 59 -6.71 -5.09 -8.85
CA LEU A 59 -6.79 -4.75 -7.44
C LEU A 59 -6.47 -3.26 -7.25
N MET A 60 -7.41 -2.55 -6.65
CA MET A 60 -7.24 -1.13 -6.42
C MET A 60 -6.26 -0.87 -5.27
N ILE A 61 -5.37 0.10 -5.48
CA ILE A 61 -4.33 0.50 -4.53
C ILE A 61 -4.58 1.95 -4.11
N THR A 62 -4.81 2.17 -2.82
CA THR A 62 -4.84 3.50 -2.22
C THR A 62 -3.44 3.88 -1.76
N LEU A 63 -2.94 5.03 -2.20
CA LEU A 63 -1.66 5.56 -1.76
C LEU A 63 -1.83 6.50 -0.55
N GLN A 64 -1.38 6.04 0.62
CA GLN A 64 -1.26 6.88 1.80
C GLN A 64 0.01 7.73 1.69
N THR A 65 -0.16 9.05 1.70
CA THR A 65 0.95 10.01 1.66
C THR A 65 0.99 10.87 2.93
N ALA A 66 2.16 11.39 3.26
CA ALA A 66 2.34 12.31 4.38
C ALA A 66 1.83 13.74 4.08
N PHE A 67 1.23 13.97 2.92
CA PHE A 67 0.76 15.28 2.48
C PHE A 67 -0.64 15.54 3.04
N ASN A 68 -0.79 16.62 3.80
CA ASN A 68 -2.10 17.22 4.03
C ASN A 68 -2.26 18.42 3.08
N SER A 69 -3.50 18.85 2.83
CA SER A 69 -3.82 20.02 1.99
C SER A 69 -3.21 21.35 2.49
N MET A 70 -2.54 21.33 3.64
CA MET A 70 -1.84 22.47 4.25
C MET A 70 -0.36 22.54 3.85
N GLY A 71 0.14 21.65 2.98
CA GLY A 71 1.47 21.77 2.38
C GLY A 71 2.65 21.55 3.34
N GLY A 72 2.40 21.08 4.56
CA GLY A 72 3.46 20.70 5.49
C GLY A 72 3.88 19.25 5.25
N PRO A 73 5.18 18.91 5.31
CA PRO A 73 5.55 17.52 5.56
C PRO A 73 4.95 17.16 6.91
N SER A 74 4.01 16.22 6.97
CA SER A 74 3.76 15.58 8.26
C SER A 74 4.99 14.74 8.55
N ASN A 75 5.88 15.31 9.35
CA ASN A 75 6.90 14.59 10.07
C ASN A 75 6.17 13.51 10.88
N GLN A 76 6.12 12.31 10.33
CA GLN A 76 5.60 11.12 10.98
C GLN A 76 6.78 10.39 11.61
N PRO A 77 7.03 10.52 12.92
CA PRO A 77 7.66 9.45 13.68
C PRO A 77 6.60 8.38 14.02
N THR A 78 6.98 7.13 13.74
CA THR A 78 6.44 5.81 14.16
C THR A 78 4.99 5.74 14.64
#